data_AF-A0A941YXJ6-F1
#
_entry.id   AF-A0A941YXJ6-F1
#
_cell.length_a   1.000
_cell.length_b   1.000
_cell.length_c   1.000
_cell.angle_alpha   90.00
_cell.angle_beta   90.00
_cell.angle_gamma   90.00
#
_symmetry.space_group_name_H-M   'P 1'
#
loop_
_entity.id
_entity.type
_entity.pdbx_description
1 polymer ?
#
loop_
_entity_poly.entity_id
_entity_poly.type
_entity_poly.pdbx_seq_one_letter_code
_entity_poly.pdbx_strand_id
1 'polypeptide(L)'
;MGKTTKTEPPDRYARAFHERDKAGARIMPRVIRRAPRRGDIHPLSPDDIRNVLRAVPPSYVYGLKSVELVARPRTVGDPFGVYLGDEQRIRLYSCPPTHWSVEAVGNGFADMWLSWGAVASADPSRPGRVSVHWPQPERLWNFYLDTLFHELGHHYVRKYAASRGRPKTHRRNEKLADLHSLKIYRRIKRLAKR
;
A
#
# COMPACT_ATOMS: atom_id res chain seq x y z
N MET A 1 -22.83 -10.19 29.96
CA MET A 1 -21.40 -10.05 29.61
C MET A 1 -21.09 -10.96 28.41
N GLY A 2 -20.99 -10.39 27.20
CA GLY A 2 -20.74 -11.17 25.99
C GLY A 2 -19.27 -11.57 25.87
N LYS A 3 -18.98 -12.88 25.87
CA LYS A 3 -17.64 -13.42 25.62
C LYS A 3 -17.19 -13.04 24.22
N THR A 4 -16.37 -12.00 24.08
CA THR A 4 -15.73 -11.65 22.80
C THR A 4 -14.73 -12.72 22.42
N THR A 5 -15.10 -13.49 21.41
CA THR A 5 -14.38 -14.61 20.82
C THR A 5 -13.13 -14.11 20.10
N LYS A 6 -11.94 -14.43 20.64
CA LYS A 6 -10.65 -14.37 19.92
C LYS A 6 -10.60 -15.24 18.64
N THR A 7 -11.71 -15.88 18.26
CA THR A 7 -11.84 -16.89 17.19
C THR A 7 -12.69 -16.44 16.00
N GLU A 8 -13.31 -15.25 16.01
CA GLU A 8 -14.08 -14.80 14.84
C GLU A 8 -13.18 -14.48 13.63
N PRO A 9 -13.61 -14.82 12.40
CA PRO A 9 -12.92 -14.42 11.19
C PRO A 9 -12.75 -12.89 11.14
N PRO A 10 -11.55 -12.36 10.81
CA PRO A 10 -11.27 -10.92 10.83
C PRO A 10 -12.29 -10.05 10.08
N ASP A 11 -12.84 -10.53 8.96
CA ASP A 11 -13.89 -9.82 8.21
C ASP A 11 -15.23 -9.76 8.94
N ARG A 12 -15.60 -10.80 9.70
CA ARG A 12 -16.84 -10.80 10.49
C ARG A 12 -16.71 -9.81 11.64
N TYR A 13 -15.60 -9.88 12.37
CA TYR A 13 -15.28 -8.94 13.43
C TYR A 13 -15.27 -7.49 12.91
N ALA A 14 -14.55 -7.23 11.81
CA ALA A 14 -14.53 -5.91 11.20
C ALA A 14 -15.93 -5.43 10.83
N ARG A 15 -16.78 -6.25 10.22
CA ARG A 15 -18.15 -5.85 9.87
C ARG A 15 -19.03 -5.51 11.06
N ALA A 16 -18.85 -6.21 12.18
CA ALA A 16 -19.62 -6.02 13.40
C ALA A 16 -19.19 -4.75 14.17
N PHE A 17 -17.89 -4.45 14.20
CA PHE A 17 -17.33 -3.41 15.06
C PHE A 17 -16.81 -2.17 14.32
N HIS A 18 -16.86 -2.13 12.98
CA HIS A 18 -16.51 -0.92 12.23
C HIS A 18 -17.47 0.22 12.60
N GLU A 19 -16.89 1.33 13.06
CA GLU A 19 -17.62 2.58 13.28
C GLU A 19 -18.43 2.99 12.05
N ARG A 20 -19.62 3.53 12.31
CA ARG A 20 -20.58 3.96 11.30
C ARG A 20 -21.00 5.40 11.53
N ASP A 21 -21.30 6.10 10.46
CA ASP A 21 -21.87 7.44 10.53
C ASP A 21 -23.36 7.40 10.89
N LYS A 22 -23.98 8.58 10.98
CA LYS A 22 -25.41 8.71 11.28
C LYS A 22 -26.32 8.04 10.23
N ALA A 23 -25.84 7.86 9.00
CA ALA A 23 -26.57 7.18 7.92
C ALA A 23 -26.31 5.65 7.92
N GLY A 24 -25.54 5.13 8.88
CA GLY A 24 -25.19 3.72 8.98
C GLY A 24 -24.09 3.26 8.00
N ALA A 25 -23.50 4.18 7.23
CA ALA A 25 -22.38 3.87 6.36
C ALA A 25 -21.09 3.74 7.17
N ARG A 26 -20.16 2.88 6.70
CA ARG A 26 -18.87 2.69 7.38
C ARG A 26 -18.06 3.97 7.31
N ILE A 27 -17.52 4.40 8.45
CA ILE A 27 -16.58 5.53 8.50
C ILE A 27 -15.26 5.06 7.87
N MET A 28 -14.93 5.61 6.71
CA MET A 28 -13.72 5.25 5.98
C MET A 28 -12.50 6.03 6.50
N PRO A 29 -11.27 5.47 6.38
CA PRO A 29 -10.05 6.20 6.69
C PRO A 29 -9.99 7.51 5.93
N ARG A 30 -9.50 8.58 6.58
CA ARG A 30 -9.36 9.88 5.92
C ARG A 30 -8.28 9.79 4.84
N VAL A 31 -8.53 10.39 3.68
CA VAL A 31 -7.53 10.50 2.62
C VAL A 31 -7.06 11.95 2.55
N ILE A 32 -5.79 12.16 2.88
CA ILE A 32 -5.18 13.49 3.01
C ILE A 32 -4.11 13.64 1.94
N ARG A 33 -4.15 14.74 1.18
CA ARG A 33 -3.11 15.07 0.19
C ARG A 33 -2.29 16.25 0.67
N ARG A 34 -0.98 16.07 0.74
CA ARG A 34 0.00 17.15 0.92
C ARG A 34 0.70 17.44 -0.41
N ALA A 35 1.32 18.62 -0.50
CA ALA A 35 2.10 18.98 -1.67
C ALA A 35 3.21 17.94 -1.92
N PRO A 36 3.38 17.46 -3.17
CA PRO A 36 4.52 16.63 -3.52
C PRO A 36 5.81 17.46 -3.50
N ARG A 37 6.97 16.80 -3.57
CA ARG A 37 8.23 17.49 -3.83
C ARG A 37 8.16 18.19 -5.21
N ARG A 38 8.86 19.31 -5.38
CA ARG A 38 8.91 20.01 -6.69
C ARG A 38 9.34 19.05 -7.80
N GLY A 39 8.53 18.95 -8.85
CA GLY A 39 8.75 18.05 -9.99
C GLY A 39 8.24 16.61 -9.80
N ASP A 40 7.80 16.25 -8.59
CA ASP A 40 7.16 14.96 -8.33
C ASP A 40 5.64 15.04 -8.50
N ILE A 41 5.02 13.87 -8.63
CA ILE A 41 3.57 13.63 -8.62
C ILE A 41 3.18 12.67 -7.50
N HIS A 42 1.88 12.62 -7.22
CA HIS A 42 1.25 11.49 -6.52
C HIS A 42 0.52 10.66 -7.57
N PRO A 43 0.95 9.43 -7.88
CA PRO A 43 0.31 8.64 -8.93
C PRO A 43 -1.15 8.31 -8.65
N LEU A 44 -1.51 8.08 -7.38
CA LEU A 44 -2.90 7.92 -6.96
C LEU A 44 -3.49 9.27 -6.52
N SER A 45 -4.68 9.60 -7.03
CA SER A 45 -5.46 10.73 -6.52
C SER A 45 -6.16 10.36 -5.20
N PRO A 46 -6.60 11.35 -4.39
CA PRO A 46 -7.41 11.09 -3.21
C PRO A 46 -8.70 10.31 -3.51
N ASP A 47 -9.31 10.54 -4.68
CA ASP A 47 -10.53 9.85 -5.08
C ASP A 47 -10.28 8.40 -5.50
N ASP A 48 -9.15 8.12 -6.18
CA ASP A 48 -8.72 6.75 -6.46
C ASP A 48 -8.60 5.94 -5.17
N ILE A 49 -7.92 6.51 -4.16
CA ILE A 49 -7.73 5.86 -2.87
C ILE A 49 -9.08 5.62 -2.19
N ARG A 50 -9.98 6.63 -2.14
CA ARG A 50 -11.31 6.45 -1.54
C ARG A 50 -12.10 5.35 -2.23
N ASN A 51 -12.12 5.33 -3.56
CA ASN A 51 -12.85 4.34 -4.34
C ASN A 51 -12.30 2.93 -4.12
N VAL A 52 -10.97 2.79 -4.14
CA VAL A 52 -10.29 1.53 -3.87
C VAL A 52 -10.59 1.05 -2.44
N LEU A 53 -10.44 1.90 -1.42
CA LEU A 53 -10.67 1.52 -0.02
C LEU A 53 -12.11 1.04 0.23
N ARG A 54 -13.11 1.55 -0.50
CA ARG A 54 -14.49 1.06 -0.41
C ARG A 54 -14.64 -0.37 -0.92
N ALA A 55 -13.87 -0.75 -1.94
CA ALA A 55 -13.87 -2.09 -2.55
C ALA A 55 -13.01 -3.11 -1.78
N VAL A 56 -12.04 -2.64 -0.98
CA VAL A 56 -11.21 -3.48 -0.12
C VAL A 56 -12.04 -4.15 0.98
N PRO A 57 -11.76 -5.43 1.33
CA PRO A 57 -12.49 -6.09 2.42
C PRO A 57 -12.38 -5.33 3.75
N PRO A 58 -13.47 -5.27 4.55
CA PRO A 58 -13.51 -4.49 5.79
C PRO A 58 -12.34 -4.75 6.74
N SER A 59 -11.84 -5.98 6.84
CA SER A 59 -10.74 -6.30 7.74
C SER A 59 -9.42 -5.61 7.43
N TYR A 60 -9.20 -5.14 6.20
CA TYR A 60 -7.97 -4.41 5.85
C TYR A 60 -8.05 -2.91 6.13
N VAL A 61 -9.25 -2.37 6.35
CA VAL A 61 -9.45 -0.93 6.60
C VAL A 61 -9.89 -0.65 8.03
N TYR A 62 -10.37 -1.68 8.74
CA TYR A 62 -10.89 -1.54 10.09
C TYR A 62 -9.81 -1.12 11.10
N GLY A 63 -9.99 0.08 11.65
CA GLY A 63 -9.05 0.69 12.59
C GLY A 63 -7.87 1.41 11.93
N LEU A 64 -7.87 1.57 10.59
CA LEU A 64 -6.98 2.48 9.90
C LEU A 64 -7.55 3.91 10.00
N LYS A 65 -6.73 4.89 10.40
CA LYS A 65 -7.16 6.28 10.63
C LYS A 65 -7.02 7.16 9.38
N SER A 66 -5.94 7.01 8.63
CA SER A 66 -5.72 7.77 7.40
C SER A 66 -4.78 7.11 6.40
N VAL A 67 -4.93 7.51 5.14
CA VAL A 67 -3.94 7.36 4.06
C VAL A 67 -3.51 8.77 3.65
N GLU A 68 -2.21 9.04 3.70
CA GLU A 68 -1.63 10.35 3.44
C GLU A 68 -0.71 10.30 2.22
N LEU A 69 -0.97 11.16 1.24
CA LEU A 69 -0.08 11.41 0.12
C LEU A 69 0.91 12.51 0.53
N VAL A 70 2.21 12.21 0.60
CA VAL A 70 3.23 13.11 1.17
C VAL A 70 4.49 13.18 0.29
N ALA A 71 5.26 14.26 0.38
CA ALA A 71 6.52 14.36 -0.36
C ALA A 71 7.52 13.26 0.07
N ARG A 72 8.22 12.62 -0.87
CA ARG A 72 9.32 11.69 -0.53
C ARG A 72 10.42 12.39 0.28
N PRO A 73 11.02 11.73 1.28
CA PRO A 73 12.00 12.35 2.15
C PRO A 73 13.33 12.65 1.44
N ARG A 74 13.82 11.70 0.64
CA ARG A 74 15.13 11.80 -0.03
C ARG A 74 15.07 11.19 -1.43
N THR A 75 15.64 10.01 -1.60
CA THR A 75 15.76 9.27 -2.86
C THR A 75 14.43 8.62 -3.23
N VAL A 76 14.27 8.31 -4.52
CA VAL A 76 13.15 7.50 -4.98
C VAL A 76 13.40 6.05 -4.56
N GLY A 77 12.38 5.41 -4.00
CA GLY A 77 12.43 4.00 -3.63
C GLY A 77 12.82 3.66 -2.20
N ASP A 78 12.98 4.65 -1.32
CA ASP A 78 13.28 4.41 0.09
C ASP A 78 12.43 5.27 1.03
N PRO A 79 11.21 4.82 1.40
CA PRO A 79 10.36 3.84 0.71
C PRO A 79 9.32 4.53 -0.21
N PHE A 80 8.55 3.76 -0.99
CA PHE A 80 7.40 4.29 -1.76
C PHE A 80 6.14 4.47 -0.91
N GLY A 81 5.99 3.65 0.11
CA GLY A 81 4.94 3.72 1.11
C GLY A 81 5.43 3.26 2.47
N VAL A 82 4.70 3.60 3.52
CA VAL A 82 4.94 3.06 4.86
C VAL A 82 3.68 3.07 5.72
N TYR A 83 3.43 1.97 6.39
CA TYR A 83 2.44 1.85 7.45
C TYR A 83 3.04 2.23 8.82
N LEU A 84 2.54 3.32 9.39
CA LEU A 84 2.88 3.81 10.72
C LEU A 84 1.95 3.17 11.75
N GLY A 85 2.42 2.06 12.33
CA GLY A 85 1.59 1.18 13.16
C GLY A 85 1.01 1.80 14.43
N ASP A 86 1.72 2.73 15.08
CA ASP A 86 1.25 3.40 16.30
C ASP A 86 0.25 4.51 16.00
N GLU A 87 0.38 5.14 14.84
CA GLU A 87 -0.55 6.17 14.37
C GLU A 87 -1.77 5.56 13.65
N GLN A 88 -1.66 4.29 13.23
CA GLN A 88 -2.62 3.61 12.35
C GLN A 88 -2.82 4.38 11.03
N ARG A 89 -1.72 4.78 10.39
CA ARG A 89 -1.74 5.58 9.17
C ARG A 89 -0.86 4.96 8.10
N ILE A 90 -1.23 5.13 6.84
CA ILE A 90 -0.38 4.82 5.69
C ILE A 90 0.10 6.13 5.10
N ARG A 91 1.40 6.24 4.81
CA ARG A 91 1.96 7.30 3.97
C ARG A 91 2.33 6.70 2.63
N LEU A 92 1.93 7.36 1.55
CA LEU A 92 2.41 7.08 0.19
C LEU A 92 3.22 8.31 -0.26
N TYR A 93 4.44 8.08 -0.73
CA TYR A 93 5.38 9.12 -1.04
C TYR A 93 5.26 9.59 -2.50
N SER A 94 5.52 10.86 -2.76
CA SER A 94 5.58 11.38 -4.13
C SER A 94 6.76 10.78 -4.91
N CYS A 95 6.66 10.74 -6.24
CA CYS A 95 7.76 10.33 -7.10
C CYS A 95 7.83 11.16 -8.38
N PRO A 96 8.99 11.21 -9.06
CA PRO A 96 9.04 11.76 -10.41
C PRO A 96 8.08 11.00 -11.35
N PRO A 97 7.53 11.64 -12.39
CA PRO A 97 6.49 11.02 -13.22
C PRO A 97 7.03 9.98 -14.21
N THR A 98 8.28 10.10 -14.66
CA THR A 98 8.80 9.30 -15.79
C THR A 98 10.13 8.63 -15.51
N HIS A 99 11.16 9.38 -15.10
CA HIS A 99 12.52 8.84 -14.96
C HIS A 99 12.98 8.83 -13.51
N TRP A 100 13.37 7.66 -13.02
CA TRP A 100 13.91 7.46 -11.68
C TRP A 100 15.34 6.98 -11.75
N SER A 101 16.15 7.41 -10.80
CA SER A 101 17.47 6.86 -10.55
C SER A 101 17.47 6.28 -9.15
N VAL A 102 17.45 4.95 -9.06
CA VAL A 102 17.37 4.20 -7.80
C VAL A 102 18.68 3.44 -7.57
N GLU A 103 18.98 3.12 -6.32
CA GLU A 103 20.13 2.27 -6.01
C GLU A 103 19.83 0.82 -6.42
N ALA A 104 20.82 0.13 -6.97
CA ALA A 104 20.70 -1.26 -7.37
C ALA A 104 20.71 -2.14 -6.11
N VAL A 105 19.52 -2.46 -5.58
CA VAL A 105 19.40 -3.29 -4.38
C VAL A 105 19.33 -4.78 -4.77
N GLY A 106 20.50 -5.37 -5.05
CA GLY A 106 20.67 -6.82 -5.23
C GLY A 106 20.15 -7.41 -6.54
N ASN A 107 20.25 -8.74 -6.65
CA ASN A 107 19.87 -9.51 -7.85
C ASN A 107 18.33 -9.64 -7.94
N GLY A 108 17.75 -9.31 -9.10
CA GLY A 108 16.31 -9.40 -9.37
C GLY A 108 15.51 -8.10 -9.18
N PHE A 109 16.16 -6.99 -8.79
CA PHE A 109 15.50 -5.70 -8.63
C PHE A 109 15.00 -5.11 -9.95
N ALA A 110 15.73 -5.33 -11.05
CA ALA A 110 15.28 -4.96 -12.40
C ALA A 110 14.03 -5.75 -12.83
N ASP A 111 13.96 -7.04 -12.50
CA ASP A 111 12.83 -7.90 -12.86
C ASP A 111 11.54 -7.46 -12.17
N MET A 112 11.63 -6.96 -10.94
CA MET A 112 10.49 -6.34 -10.25
C MET A 112 9.94 -5.15 -11.05
N TRP A 113 10.79 -4.22 -11.49
CA TRP A 113 10.37 -3.06 -12.28
C TRP A 113 9.76 -3.48 -13.63
N LEU A 114 10.39 -4.45 -14.30
CA LEU A 114 9.88 -5.03 -15.55
C LEU A 114 8.50 -5.65 -15.36
N SER A 115 8.24 -6.32 -14.23
CA SER A 115 6.93 -6.93 -13.92
C SER A 115 5.79 -5.89 -13.83
N TRP A 116 6.13 -4.65 -13.49
CA TRP A 116 5.20 -3.52 -13.45
C TRP A 116 5.10 -2.76 -14.78
N GLY A 117 5.86 -3.17 -15.80
CA GLY A 117 5.89 -2.54 -17.12
C GLY A 117 6.78 -1.29 -17.21
N ALA A 118 7.68 -1.10 -16.24
CA ALA A 118 8.74 -0.12 -16.36
C ALA A 118 9.90 -0.68 -17.20
N VAL A 119 10.70 0.21 -17.80
CA VAL A 119 11.96 -0.14 -18.45
C VAL A 119 13.09 0.15 -17.47
N ALA A 120 13.86 -0.88 -17.11
CA ALA A 120 14.97 -0.74 -16.17
C ALA A 120 16.28 -1.10 -16.86
N SER A 121 17.30 -0.25 -16.70
CA SER A 121 18.66 -0.50 -17.18
C SER A 121 19.68 -0.01 -16.16
N ALA A 122 20.87 -0.61 -16.16
CA ALA A 122 21.99 -0.08 -15.38
C ALA A 122 22.31 1.35 -15.85
N ASP A 123 22.55 2.26 -14.91
CA ASP A 123 22.96 3.63 -15.23
C ASP A 123 24.46 3.64 -15.62
N PRO A 124 24.81 3.90 -16.89
CA PRO A 124 26.21 3.85 -17.33
C PRO A 124 27.07 4.93 -16.67
N SER A 125 26.44 6.02 -16.22
CA SER A 125 27.13 7.16 -15.61
C SER A 125 27.33 7.00 -14.10
N ARG A 126 26.64 6.05 -13.46
CA ARG A 126 26.63 5.85 -12.02
C ARG A 126 26.61 4.36 -11.66
N PRO A 127 27.80 3.72 -11.55
CA PRO A 127 27.90 2.32 -11.13
C PRO A 127 27.11 2.05 -9.85
N GLY A 128 26.32 0.97 -9.84
CA GLY A 128 25.46 0.60 -8.71
C GLY A 128 24.11 1.33 -8.67
N ARG A 129 23.75 2.12 -9.70
CA ARG A 129 22.40 2.67 -9.87
C ARG A 129 21.67 2.05 -11.05
N VAL A 130 20.35 2.01 -10.93
CA VAL A 130 19.44 1.60 -12.00
C VAL A 130 18.63 2.82 -12.43
N SER A 131 18.60 3.05 -13.74
CA SER A 131 17.66 3.97 -14.37
C SER A 131 16.35 3.23 -14.61
N VAL A 132 15.25 3.77 -14.09
CA VAL A 132 13.91 3.22 -14.29
C VAL A 132 13.08 4.25 -15.03
N HIS A 133 12.60 3.88 -16.21
CA HIS A 133 11.71 4.70 -17.03
C HIS A 133 10.30 4.11 -17.01
N TRP A 134 9.32 4.95 -16.70
CA TRP A 134 7.89 4.62 -16.73
C TRP A 134 7.27 5.16 -18.03
N PRO A 135 7.14 4.33 -19.07
CA PRO A 135 6.66 4.78 -20.38
C PRO A 135 5.17 5.14 -20.37
N GLN A 136 4.41 4.64 -19.38
CA GLN A 136 2.96 4.75 -19.30
C GLN A 136 2.55 5.16 -17.87
N PRO A 137 1.86 6.29 -17.67
CA PRO A 137 1.39 6.72 -16.35
C PRO A 137 0.54 5.67 -15.62
N GLU A 138 -0.23 4.86 -16.36
CA GLU A 138 -1.10 3.82 -15.81
C GLU A 138 -0.29 2.68 -15.16
N ARG A 139 0.93 2.42 -15.64
CA ARG A 139 1.83 1.40 -15.04
C ARG A 139 2.34 1.87 -13.69
N LEU A 140 2.71 3.14 -13.61
CA LEU A 140 3.10 3.78 -12.36
C LEU A 140 1.92 3.85 -11.37
N TRP A 141 0.72 4.16 -11.86
CA TRP A 141 -0.51 4.11 -11.06
C TRP A 141 -0.75 2.71 -10.47
N ASN A 142 -0.62 1.66 -11.27
CA ASN A 142 -0.78 0.27 -10.82
C ASN A 142 0.27 -0.14 -9.77
N PHE A 143 1.52 0.28 -9.95
CA PHE A 143 2.59 0.07 -8.97
C PHE A 143 2.26 0.72 -7.62
N TYR A 144 1.76 1.96 -7.64
CA TYR A 144 1.35 2.63 -6.40
C TYR A 144 0.09 2.03 -5.77
N LEU A 145 -0.82 1.48 -6.58
CA LEU A 145 -1.97 0.73 -6.07
C LEU A 145 -1.51 -0.53 -5.32
N ASP A 146 -0.54 -1.26 -5.86
CA ASP A 146 0.05 -2.42 -5.18
C ASP A 146 0.80 -2.00 -3.90
N THR A 147 1.55 -0.90 -3.95
CA THR A 147 2.19 -0.31 -2.76
C THR A 147 1.14 -0.04 -1.66
N LEU A 148 0.00 0.59 -1.99
CA LEU A 148 -1.08 0.79 -1.03
C LEU A 148 -1.60 -0.54 -0.45
N PHE A 149 -1.77 -1.56 -1.27
CA PHE A 149 -2.24 -2.88 -0.83
C PHE A 149 -1.23 -3.61 0.05
N HIS A 150 0.07 -3.45 -0.21
CA HIS A 150 1.14 -3.93 0.65
C HIS A 150 1.06 -3.30 2.03
N GLU A 151 0.93 -1.97 2.10
CA GLU A 151 0.80 -1.25 3.38
C GLU A 151 -0.49 -1.62 4.15
N LEU A 152 -1.60 -1.88 3.44
CA LEU A 152 -2.81 -2.44 4.04
C LEU A 152 -2.57 -3.87 4.57
N GLY A 153 -1.69 -4.64 3.94
CA GLY A 153 -1.21 -5.93 4.42
C GLY A 153 -0.47 -5.79 5.76
N HIS A 154 0.46 -4.85 5.89
CA HIS A 154 1.11 -4.54 7.17
C HIS A 154 0.11 -4.12 8.25
N HIS A 155 -0.86 -3.28 7.89
CA HIS A 155 -1.94 -2.90 8.80
C HIS A 155 -2.72 -4.11 9.30
N TYR A 156 -3.19 -4.97 8.39
CA TYR A 156 -3.92 -6.19 8.71
C TYR A 156 -3.11 -7.10 9.65
N VAL A 157 -1.86 -7.37 9.29
CA VAL A 157 -0.97 -8.24 10.09
C VAL A 157 -0.80 -7.67 11.49
N ARG A 158 -0.51 -6.37 11.63
CA ARG A 158 -0.36 -5.74 12.96
C ARG A 158 -1.66 -5.79 13.76
N LYS A 159 -2.81 -5.48 13.13
CA LYS A 159 -4.12 -5.41 13.79
C LYS A 159 -4.54 -6.77 14.34
N TYR A 160 -4.31 -7.84 13.60
CA TYR A 160 -4.74 -9.20 13.97
C TYR A 160 -3.60 -10.10 14.47
N ALA A 161 -2.38 -9.58 14.65
CA ALA A 161 -1.26 -10.35 15.19
C ALA A 161 -1.48 -10.80 16.65
N ALA A 162 -2.27 -10.09 17.45
CA ALA A 162 -2.56 -10.50 18.83
C ALA A 162 -3.35 -11.81 18.92
N SER A 163 -4.09 -12.19 17.86
CA SER A 163 -4.81 -13.47 17.81
C SER A 163 -4.03 -14.60 17.13
N ARG A 164 -2.88 -14.32 16.49
CA ARG A 164 -2.11 -15.30 15.68
C ARG A 164 -0.59 -15.32 15.91
N GLY A 165 -0.10 -14.48 16.82
CA GLY A 165 1.33 -14.22 17.01
C GLY A 165 1.85 -13.14 16.04
N ARG A 166 2.71 -12.24 16.54
CA ARG A 166 3.41 -11.25 15.70
C ARG A 166 4.46 -11.95 14.83
N PRO A 167 4.69 -11.51 13.59
CA PRO A 167 5.84 -11.96 12.81
C PRO A 167 7.12 -11.77 13.62
N LYS A 168 7.92 -12.83 13.74
CA LYS A 168 9.17 -12.81 14.53
C LYS A 168 10.32 -12.08 13.82
N THR A 169 10.18 -11.80 12.51
CA THR A 169 11.23 -11.18 11.69
C THR A 169 10.64 -10.18 10.69
N HIS A 170 11.42 -9.16 10.33
CA HIS A 170 11.07 -8.18 9.29
C HIS A 170 10.74 -8.85 7.95
N ARG A 171 11.62 -9.75 7.48
CA ARG A 171 11.42 -10.51 6.22
C ARG A 171 10.09 -11.25 6.17
N ARG A 172 9.64 -11.83 7.30
CA ARG A 172 8.34 -12.52 7.36
C ARG A 172 7.17 -11.54 7.32
N ASN A 173 7.33 -10.36 7.92
CA ASN A 173 6.33 -9.29 7.86
C ASN A 173 6.15 -8.79 6.42
N GLU A 174 7.23 -8.53 5.68
CA GLU A 174 7.19 -8.16 4.25
C GLU A 174 6.47 -9.21 3.41
N LYS A 175 6.87 -10.48 3.53
CA LYS A 175 6.24 -11.57 2.77
C LYS A 175 4.75 -11.71 3.06
N LEU A 176 4.31 -11.44 4.30
CA LEU A 176 2.89 -11.46 4.65
C LEU A 176 2.16 -10.28 4.02
N ALA A 177 2.75 -9.09 4.01
CA ALA A 177 2.20 -7.93 3.34
C ALA A 177 2.03 -8.17 1.83
N ASP A 178 3.03 -8.74 1.15
CA ASP A 178 2.94 -9.14 -0.27
C ASP A 178 1.76 -10.10 -0.53
N LEU A 179 1.65 -11.14 0.30
CA LEU A 179 0.57 -12.13 0.21
C LEU A 179 -0.81 -11.49 0.42
N HIS A 180 -0.89 -10.49 1.29
CA HIS A 180 -2.11 -9.75 1.54
C HIS A 180 -2.42 -8.78 0.38
N SER A 181 -1.42 -8.14 -0.22
CA SER A 181 -1.60 -7.35 -1.44
C SER A 181 -2.25 -8.18 -2.55
N LEU A 182 -1.68 -9.36 -2.83
CA LEU A 182 -2.22 -10.29 -3.83
C LEU A 182 -3.66 -10.73 -3.53
N LYS A 183 -4.01 -10.93 -2.26
CA LYS A 183 -5.39 -11.28 -1.84
C LYS A 183 -6.36 -10.15 -2.13
N ILE A 184 -5.98 -8.90 -1.81
CA ILE A 184 -6.79 -7.71 -2.07
C ILE A 184 -7.00 -7.57 -3.58
N TYR A 185 -5.91 -7.60 -4.36
CA TYR A 185 -5.94 -7.44 -5.81
C TYR A 185 -6.86 -8.48 -6.48
N ARG A 186 -6.69 -9.77 -6.15
CA ARG A 186 -7.54 -10.86 -6.67
C ARG A 186 -9.01 -10.66 -6.32
N ARG A 187 -9.31 -10.10 -5.15
CA ARG A 187 -10.69 -9.84 -4.74
C ARG A 187 -11.31 -8.72 -5.56
N ILE A 188 -10.62 -7.60 -5.72
CA ILE A 188 -11.10 -6.44 -6.49
C ILE A 188 -11.29 -6.84 -7.97
N LYS A 189 -10.31 -7.53 -8.57
CA LYS A 189 -10.42 -8.00 -9.96
C LYS A 189 -11.61 -8.93 -10.18
N ARG A 190 -12.01 -9.74 -9.18
CA ARG A 190 -13.22 -10.58 -9.26
C ARG A 190 -14.52 -9.76 -9.19
N LEU A 191 -14.52 -8.63 -8.48
CA LEU A 191 -15.68 -7.75 -8.40
C LEU A 191 -15.88 -6.95 -9.69
N ALA A 192 -14.80 -6.54 -10.36
CA ALA A 192 -14.86 -5.79 -11.62
C ALA A 192 -15.30 -6.63 -12.84
N LYS A 193 -15.40 -7.96 -12.71
CA LYS A 193 -15.85 -8.87 -13.78
C LYS A 193 -17.34 -9.25 -13.69
N ARG A 194 -18.06 -8.71 -12.71
CA ARG A 194 -19.49 -8.93 -12.46
C ARG A 194 -20.26 -7.67 -12.79
#